data_AF-A0A3N5HR29-F1
#
_entry.id   AF-A0A3N5HR29-F1
#
_cell.length_a   1.000
_cell.length_b   1.000
_cell.length_c   1.000
_cell.angle_alpha   90.00
_cell.angle_beta   90.00
_cell.angle_gamma   90.00
#
_symmetry.space_group_name_H-M   'P 1'
#
loop_
_entity.id
_entity.type
_entity.pdbx_description
1 polymer ?
#
loop_
_entity_poly.entity_id
_entity_poly.type
_entity_poly.pdbx_seq_one_letter_code
_entity_poly.pdbx_strand_id
1 'polypeptide(L)'
;MPRIHVYRTYNFIEKDPICDKARTALQDALGERFVSRVAKLSGVAYSTAKNIFEGPTRRPQFATIAAMMTAAGYTLEPRRGTRIDEEAELKKAAEWIAKGRHRAIVPTRRGAKSKKKAA
;
A
#
# COMPACT_ATOMS: atom_id res chain seq x y z
N MET A 1 -28.94 3.03 -6.02
CA MET A 1 -27.54 3.41 -5.69
C MET A 1 -26.62 2.27 -6.12
N PRO A 2 -25.60 2.54 -6.97
CA PRO A 2 -24.62 1.52 -7.34
C PRO A 2 -23.82 1.11 -6.08
N ARG A 3 -23.72 -0.20 -5.86
CA ARG A 3 -23.10 -0.79 -4.66
C ARG A 3 -21.60 -0.94 -4.96
N ILE A 4 -20.77 -0.08 -4.38
CA ILE A 4 -19.30 -0.17 -4.57
C ILE A 4 -18.83 -1.46 -3.89
N HIS A 5 -18.36 -2.42 -4.68
CA HIS A 5 -17.72 -3.62 -4.16
C HIS A 5 -16.37 -3.23 -3.57
N VAL A 6 -16.34 -3.05 -2.24
CA VAL A 6 -15.09 -2.91 -1.52
C VAL A 6 -14.43 -4.27 -1.57
N TYR A 7 -13.33 -4.38 -2.31
CA TYR A 7 -12.49 -5.57 -2.33
C TYR A 7 -12.05 -5.92 -0.89
N ARG A 8 -11.39 -7.06 -0.72
CA ARG A 8 -10.69 -7.45 0.52
C ARG A 8 -9.49 -6.52 0.83
N THR A 9 -9.59 -5.24 0.45
CA THR A 9 -8.56 -4.21 0.51
C THR A 9 -8.00 -4.16 1.90
N TYR A 10 -6.72 -4.50 1.99
CA TYR A 10 -5.85 -4.23 3.11
C TYR A 10 -6.13 -2.81 3.63
N ASN A 11 -6.59 -2.68 4.87
CA ASN A 11 -6.78 -1.39 5.49
C ASN A 11 -5.45 -1.08 6.19
N PHE A 12 -4.57 -0.32 5.53
CA PHE A 12 -3.25 -0.02 6.10
C PHE A 12 -3.41 0.87 7.33
N ILE A 13 -3.26 0.28 8.51
CA ILE A 13 -3.04 1.05 9.74
C ILE A 13 -1.66 1.72 9.66
N GLU A 14 -0.70 1.07 9.00
CA GLU A 14 0.72 1.47 8.88
C GLU A 14 1.13 1.72 7.41
N LYS A 15 2.41 1.53 7.07
CA LYS A 15 2.93 1.60 5.69
C LYS A 15 2.57 0.33 4.91
N ASP A 16 2.49 0.44 3.59
CA ASP A 16 2.38 -0.73 2.72
C ASP A 16 3.65 -1.60 2.87
N PRO A 17 3.53 -2.91 3.18
CA PRO A 17 4.68 -3.81 3.34
C PRO A 17 5.62 -3.85 2.13
N ILE A 18 5.16 -3.46 0.94
CA ILE A 18 6.03 -3.34 -0.23
C ILE A 18 7.11 -2.27 -0.02
N CYS A 19 6.82 -1.22 0.74
CA CYS A 19 7.78 -0.16 1.05
C CYS A 19 8.95 -0.70 1.86
N ASP A 20 8.68 -1.55 2.86
CA ASP A 20 9.72 -2.12 3.72
C ASP A 20 10.57 -3.13 2.95
N LYS A 21 9.94 -3.99 2.14
CA LYS A 21 10.66 -4.93 1.27
C LYS A 21 11.55 -4.20 0.27
N ALA A 22 11.01 -3.18 -0.39
CA ALA A 22 11.76 -2.35 -1.33
C ALA A 22 12.89 -1.60 -0.61
N ARG A 23 12.66 -1.09 0.60
CA ARG A 23 13.69 -0.42 1.41
C ARG A 23 14.87 -1.35 1.68
N THR A 24 14.61 -2.54 2.20
CA THR A 24 15.66 -3.53 2.49
C THR A 24 16.43 -3.88 1.22
N ALA A 25 15.74 -4.23 0.14
CA ALA A 25 16.39 -4.57 -1.13
C ALA A 25 17.25 -3.42 -1.68
N LEU A 26 16.74 -2.18 -1.66
CA LEU A 26 17.48 -1.02 -2.14
C LEU A 26 18.66 -0.65 -1.23
N GLN A 27 18.53 -0.85 0.08
CA GLN A 27 19.61 -0.62 1.03
C GLN A 27 20.72 -1.65 0.86
N ASP A 28 20.38 -2.92 0.61
CA ASP A 28 21.34 -3.98 0.31
C ASP A 28 22.07 -3.73 -1.00
N ALA A 29 21.35 -3.28 -2.05
CA ALA A 29 21.93 -3.02 -3.36
C ALA A 29 22.74 -1.71 -3.45
N LEU A 30 22.29 -0.63 -2.79
CA LEU A 30 22.82 0.73 -2.99
C LEU A 30 23.45 1.33 -1.72
N GLY A 31 23.42 0.63 -0.58
CA GLY A 31 24.00 1.05 0.70
C GLY A 31 23.20 2.13 1.44
N GLU A 32 23.82 2.74 2.46
CA GLU A 32 23.15 3.70 3.37
C GLU A 32 22.55 4.93 2.66
N ARG A 33 23.10 5.34 1.52
CA ARG A 33 22.60 6.49 0.73
C ARG A 33 21.60 6.09 -0.35
N PHE A 34 20.94 4.93 -0.22
CA PHE A 34 20.06 4.36 -1.25
C PHE A 34 18.97 5.33 -1.72
N VAL A 35 18.35 6.13 -0.84
CA VAL A 35 17.28 7.07 -1.21
C VAL A 35 17.77 8.08 -2.25
N SER A 36 18.95 8.68 -2.04
CA SER A 36 19.53 9.64 -2.97
C SER A 36 19.99 8.99 -4.28
N ARG A 37 20.54 7.77 -4.19
CA ARG A 37 21.04 7.01 -5.33
C ARG A 37 19.90 6.53 -6.21
N VAL A 38 18.88 5.90 -5.62
CA VAL A 38 17.73 5.37 -6.36
C VAL A 38 16.91 6.49 -7.00
N ALA A 39 16.77 7.65 -6.36
CA ALA A 39 16.11 8.81 -6.97
C ALA A 39 16.82 9.25 -8.26
N LYS A 40 18.16 9.32 -8.24
CA LYS A 40 18.96 9.63 -9.43
C LYS A 40 18.86 8.56 -10.51
N LEU A 41 18.96 7.29 -10.13
CA LEU A 41 18.94 6.16 -11.08
C LEU A 41 17.57 5.96 -11.72
N SER A 42 16.49 6.14 -10.96
CA SER A 42 15.12 5.93 -11.43
C SER A 42 14.47 7.15 -12.09
N GLY A 43 15.09 8.33 -11.98
CA GLY A 43 14.49 9.60 -12.42
C GLY A 43 13.32 10.08 -11.56
N VAL A 44 13.02 9.39 -10.45
CA VAL A 44 11.98 9.81 -9.50
C VAL A 44 12.50 10.98 -8.65
N ALA A 45 11.64 11.98 -8.42
CA ALA A 45 11.99 13.12 -7.56
C ALA A 45 12.46 12.66 -6.17
N TYR A 46 13.55 13.25 -5.67
CA TYR A 46 14.13 12.89 -4.38
C TYR A 46 13.13 12.99 -3.23
N SER A 47 12.29 14.02 -3.22
CA SER A 47 11.22 14.19 -2.22
C SER A 47 10.23 13.04 -2.24
N THR A 48 9.91 12.50 -3.42
CA THR A 48 9.03 11.33 -3.56
C THR A 48 9.69 10.09 -2.96
N ALA A 49 10.94 9.78 -3.33
CA ALA A 49 11.66 8.64 -2.77
C ALA A 49 11.81 8.76 -1.25
N LYS A 50 12.17 9.96 -0.75
CA LYS A 50 12.26 10.25 0.68
C LYS A 50 10.93 10.05 1.39
N ASN A 51 9.83 10.57 0.86
CA ASN A 51 8.51 10.43 1.47
C ASN A 51 8.02 8.97 1.51
N ILE A 52 8.41 8.17 0.52
CA ILE A 52 8.08 6.74 0.45
C ILE A 52 8.84 5.95 1.51
N PHE A 53 10.15 6.15 1.68
CA PHE A 53 10.96 5.31 2.57
C PHE A 53 11.10 5.87 3.99
N GLU A 54 11.24 7.18 4.14
CA GLU A 54 11.49 7.85 5.43
C GLU A 54 10.30 8.70 5.89
N GLY A 55 9.39 9.05 4.98
CA GLY A 55 8.28 9.95 5.26
C GLY A 55 6.92 9.27 5.45
N PRO A 56 5.84 10.06 5.37
CA PRO A 56 4.49 9.65 5.76
C PRO A 56 3.73 8.88 4.68
N THR A 57 4.29 8.69 3.48
CA THR A 57 3.59 8.02 2.38
C THR A 57 3.33 6.56 2.72
N ARG A 58 2.07 6.22 2.96
CA ARG A 58 1.66 4.85 3.31
C ARG A 58 1.42 3.97 2.10
N ARG A 59 0.92 4.54 1.01
CA ARG A 59 0.52 3.84 -0.22
C ARG A 59 1.16 4.49 -1.44
N PRO A 60 2.41 4.19 -1.78
CA PRO A 60 2.97 4.61 -3.06
C PRO A 60 2.27 3.89 -4.21
N GLN A 61 2.30 4.50 -5.39
CA GLN A 61 1.91 3.79 -6.60
C GLN A 61 2.92 2.68 -6.88
N PHE A 62 2.42 1.51 -7.27
CA PHE A 62 3.27 0.37 -7.62
C PHE A 62 4.29 0.72 -8.71
N ALA A 63 3.88 1.49 -9.73
CA ALA A 63 4.76 1.94 -10.81
C ALA A 63 5.99 2.70 -10.30
N THR A 64 5.85 3.52 -9.25
CA THR A 64 6.96 4.28 -8.68
C THR A 64 7.94 3.37 -7.93
N ILE A 65 7.42 2.41 -7.15
CA ILE A 65 8.26 1.39 -6.50
C ILE A 65 8.97 0.55 -7.58
N ALA A 66 8.24 0.17 -8.63
CA ALA A 66 8.79 -0.64 -9.71
C ALA A 66 9.94 0.06 -10.43
N ALA A 67 9.77 1.33 -10.81
CA ALA A 67 10.84 2.12 -11.41
C ALA A 67 12.09 2.23 -10.52
N MET A 68 11.91 2.36 -9.20
CA MET A 68 13.02 2.39 -8.25
C MET A 68 13.72 1.03 -8.13
N MET A 69 12.97 -0.06 -8.05
CA MET A 69 13.49 -1.42 -7.96
C MET A 69 14.25 -1.82 -9.23
N THR A 70 13.68 -1.54 -10.41
CA THR A 70 14.32 -1.84 -11.69
C THR A 70 15.59 -1.02 -11.91
N ALA A 71 15.60 0.25 -11.49
CA ALA A 71 16.79 1.09 -11.52
C ALA A 71 17.93 0.58 -10.62
N ALA A 72 17.61 -0.22 -9.60
CA ALA A 72 18.59 -0.91 -8.75
C ALA A 72 18.95 -2.33 -9.23
N GLY A 73 18.46 -2.75 -10.41
CA GLY A 73 18.78 -4.04 -11.01
C GLY A 73 17.84 -5.19 -10.62
N TYR A 74 16.73 -4.91 -9.94
CA TYR A 74 15.73 -5.94 -9.62
C TYR A 74 14.67 -6.10 -10.70
N THR A 75 14.28 -7.33 -10.99
CA THR A 75 13.12 -7.63 -11.83
C THR A 75 11.90 -7.91 -10.96
N LEU A 76 10.78 -7.24 -11.25
CA LEU A 76 9.50 -7.48 -10.57
C LEU A 76 8.64 -8.40 -11.40
N GLU A 77 8.76 -9.70 -11.15
CA GLU A 77 7.97 -10.72 -11.82
C GLU A 77 7.00 -11.41 -10.84
N PRO A 78 5.72 -11.59 -11.22
CA PRO A 78 4.82 -12.41 -10.45
C PRO A 78 5.28 -13.88 -10.52
N ARG A 79 5.83 -14.39 -9.42
CA ARG A 79 6.22 -15.80 -9.31
C ARG A 79 5.08 -16.62 -8.72
N ARG A 80 4.68 -17.69 -9.39
CA ARG A 80 3.66 -18.62 -8.88
C ARG A 80 4.25 -19.45 -7.74
N GLY A 81 3.83 -19.19 -6.50
CA GLY A 81 4.30 -19.91 -5.31
C GLY A 81 3.55 -21.21 -5.03
N THR A 82 2.26 -21.29 -5.35
CA THR A 82 1.41 -22.46 -5.10
C THR A 82 0.39 -22.66 -6.22
N ARG A 83 -0.03 -23.92 -6.42
CA ARG A 83 -1.21 -24.23 -7.24
C ARG A 83 -2.44 -23.88 -6.42
N ILE A 84 -3.31 -23.04 -6.98
CA ILE A 84 -4.54 -22.60 -6.34
C ILE A 84 -5.61 -23.65 -6.64
N ASP A 85 -6.37 -24.05 -5.63
CA ASP A 85 -7.65 -24.73 -5.79
C ASP A 85 -8.73 -23.65 -5.93
N GLU A 86 -9.15 -23.41 -7.17
CA GLU A 86 -10.02 -22.28 -7.53
C GLU A 86 -11.40 -22.41 -6.88
N GLU A 87 -11.96 -23.62 -6.83
CA GLU A 87 -13.29 -23.86 -6.27
C GLU A 87 -13.29 -23.61 -4.75
N ALA A 88 -12.26 -24.08 -4.05
CA ALA A 88 -12.13 -23.88 -2.61
C ALA A 88 -11.96 -22.39 -2.25
N GLU A 89 -11.18 -21.62 -3.02
CA GLU A 89 -10.98 -20.19 -2.78
C GLU A 89 -12.22 -19.35 -3.13
N LEU A 90 -12.92 -19.69 -4.22
CA LEU A 90 -14.19 -19.05 -4.58
C LEU A 90 -15.26 -19.27 -3.51
N LYS A 91 -15.34 -20.49 -2.94
CA LYS A 91 -16.25 -20.79 -1.83
C LYS A 91 -15.92 -19.95 -0.59
N LYS A 92 -14.65 -19.87 -0.19
CA LYS A 92 -14.20 -19.01 0.93
C LYS A 92 -14.51 -17.53 0.67
N ALA A 93 -14.34 -17.07 -0.56
CA ALA A 93 -14.68 -15.70 -0.94
C ALA A 93 -16.19 -15.44 -0.84
N ALA A 94 -17.03 -16.36 -1.31
CA ALA A 94 -18.48 -16.28 -1.18
C ALA A 94 -18.92 -16.29 0.29
N GLU A 95 -18.35 -17.16 1.12
CA GLU A 95 -18.58 -17.19 2.57
C GLU A 95 -18.15 -15.90 3.25
N TRP A 96 -17.02 -15.31 2.83
CA TRP A 96 -16.55 -14.01 3.35
C TRP A 96 -17.48 -12.86 2.96
N ILE A 97 -17.98 -12.84 1.71
CA ILE A 97 -18.98 -11.87 1.25
C ILE A 97 -20.28 -12.02 2.04
N ALA A 98 -20.72 -13.25 2.31
CA ALA A 98 -21.89 -13.53 3.14
C ALA A 98 -21.70 -13.08 4.60
N LYS A 99 -20.49 -13.29 5.17
CA LYS A 99 -20.08 -12.82 6.51
C LYS A 99 -19.80 -11.32 6.60
N GLY A 100 -19.61 -10.63 5.47
CA GLY A 100 -19.34 -9.19 5.37
C GLY A 100 -20.49 -8.28 5.84
N ARG A 101 -21.61 -8.85 6.27
CA ARG A 101 -22.60 -8.17 7.12
C ARG A 101 -22.08 -8.14 8.55
N HIS A 102 -21.41 -7.05 8.93
CA HIS A 102 -21.18 -6.53 10.30
C HIS A 102 -19.82 -5.84 10.42
N ARG A 103 -19.53 -4.85 9.57
CA ARG A 103 -18.80 -3.68 10.05
C ARG A 103 -19.76 -2.50 9.94
N ALA A 104 -20.47 -2.27 11.05
CA ALA A 104 -21.17 -1.03 11.28
C ALA A 104 -20.20 0.11 10.94
N ILE A 105 -20.58 0.94 9.99
CA ILE A 105 -19.91 2.22 9.74
C ILE A 105 -19.97 2.95 11.08
N VAL A 106 -18.85 2.99 11.81
CA VAL A 106 -18.79 3.77 13.05
C VAL A 106 -19.00 5.22 12.62
N PRO A 107 -20.09 5.89 13.03
CA PRO A 107 -20.35 7.25 12.62
C PRO A 107 -19.19 8.13 13.12
N THR A 108 -18.46 8.74 12.19
CA THR A 108 -17.35 9.63 12.54
C THR A 108 -17.91 10.82 13.31
N ARG A 109 -17.47 11.03 14.57
CA ARG A 109 -17.83 12.19 15.42
C ARG A 109 -17.21 13.52 14.92
N ARG A 110 -17.27 13.82 13.62
CA ARG A 110 -16.86 15.13 13.07
C ARG A 110 -18.09 16.02 12.94
N GLY A 111 -18.50 16.64 14.04
CA GLY A 111 -19.59 17.63 14.05
C GLY A 111 -19.80 18.36 15.38
N ALA A 112 -19.29 17.85 16.50
CA ALA A 112 -19.64 18.39 17.82
C ALA A 112 -18.83 19.61 18.31
N LYS A 113 -17.98 20.24 17.48
CA LYS A 113 -17.11 21.35 17.95
C LYS A 113 -17.28 22.72 17.26
N SER A 114 -18.26 22.93 16.38
CA SER A 114 -18.44 24.27 15.74
C SER A 114 -19.54 25.17 16.34
N LYS A 115 -20.29 24.75 17.37
CA LYS A 115 -21.37 25.57 17.97
C LYS A 115 -21.06 26.19 19.35
N LYS A 116 -19.78 26.44 19.69
CA LYS A 116 -19.41 27.07 20.98
C LYS A 116 -18.71 28.44 20.88
N LYS A 117 -18.78 29.11 19.73
CA LYS A 117 -18.35 30.52 19.58
C LYS A 117 -19.44 31.32 18.87
N ALA A 118 -20.52 31.63 19.59
CA ALA A 118 -21.48 32.70 19.27
C ALA A 118 -22.41 32.87 20.48
N ALA A 119 -21.90 33.53 21.51
CA ALA A 119 -22.64 34.24 22.55
C ALA A 119 -21.62 35.10 23.29
#